data_AF-A0A7W1W6W3-F1
#
_entry.id   AF-A0A7W1W6W3-F1
#
_cell.length_a   1.000
_cell.length_b   1.000
_cell.length_c   1.000
_cell.angle_alpha   90.00
_cell.angle_beta   90.00
_cell.angle_gamma   90.00
#
_symmetry.space_group_name_H-M   'P 1'
#
loop_
_entity.id
_entity.type
_entity.pdbx_description
1 polymer ?
#
loop_
_entity_poly.entity_id
_entity_poly.type
_entity_poly.pdbx_seq_one_letter_code
_entity_poly.pdbx_strand_id
1 'polypeptide(L)'
;FNLPLKNALSNLKRSEFYCPGSILSLDIDNTNALGKSFGKQTAAYFINSSAFEIGDSNKVKSIATYAKSNALLSGWLLGEKYLNGKTALAETDYGRGKIILFAFRPQHRGQTFGTFPFIFNALEK
;
A
#
# COMPACT_ATOMS: atom_id res chain seq x y z
N PHE A 1 11.78 -11.45 9.45
CA PHE A 1 10.51 -11.21 10.16
C PHE A 1 9.49 -12.35 10.05
N ASN A 2 9.53 -13.22 9.02
CA ASN A 2 8.59 -14.33 8.82
C ASN A 2 7.10 -13.94 9.00
N LEU A 3 6.74 -12.78 8.45
CA LEU A 3 5.38 -12.26 8.54
C LEU A 3 4.47 -13.09 7.64
N PRO A 4 3.21 -13.36 8.04
CA PRO A 4 2.25 -14.13 7.25
C PRO A 4 1.68 -13.25 6.13
N LEU A 5 2.54 -12.78 5.23
CA LEU A 5 2.19 -12.01 4.04
C LEU A 5 3.20 -12.25 2.93
N LYS A 6 2.78 -12.05 1.69
CA LYS A 6 3.66 -12.15 0.51
C LYS A 6 3.38 -11.02 -0.47
N ASN A 7 4.38 -10.64 -1.25
CA ASN A 7 4.19 -9.71 -2.36
C ASN A 7 3.55 -10.44 -3.54
N ALA A 8 2.31 -10.06 -3.87
CA ALA A 8 1.53 -10.61 -4.97
C ALA A 8 2.20 -10.43 -6.34
N LEU A 9 3.10 -9.44 -6.46
CA LEU A 9 3.76 -9.08 -7.72
C LEU A 9 5.10 -9.79 -7.94
N SER A 10 5.62 -10.48 -6.93
CA SER A 10 7.00 -10.99 -6.90
C SER A 10 7.36 -12.01 -8.00
N ASN A 11 6.38 -12.80 -8.46
CA ASN A 11 6.59 -13.86 -9.45
C ASN A 11 6.07 -13.50 -10.86
N LEU A 12 5.64 -12.25 -11.07
CA LEU A 12 5.09 -11.82 -12.34
C LEU A 12 6.21 -11.33 -13.26
N LYS A 13 6.14 -11.72 -14.53
CA LYS A 13 7.01 -11.18 -15.57
C LYS A 13 6.62 -9.74 -15.86
N ARG A 14 7.57 -8.95 -16.39
CA ARG A 14 7.30 -7.58 -16.83
C ARG A 14 6.21 -7.48 -17.91
N SER A 15 6.02 -8.54 -18.71
CA SER A 15 4.93 -8.65 -19.68
C SER A 15 3.55 -8.90 -19.05
N GLU A 16 3.51 -9.30 -17.78
CA GLU A 16 2.27 -9.56 -17.02
C GLU A 16 1.91 -8.39 -16.12
N PHE A 17 2.92 -7.79 -15.47
CA PHE A 17 2.77 -6.61 -14.64
C PHE A 17 3.89 -5.60 -14.91
N TYR A 18 3.51 -4.36 -15.22
CA TYR A 18 4.47 -3.28 -15.41
C TYR A 18 3.86 -1.93 -15.06
N CYS A 19 4.50 -1.23 -14.12
CA CYS A 19 4.12 0.11 -13.68
C CYS A 19 5.39 0.95 -13.48
N PRO A 20 5.81 1.74 -14.50
CA PRO A 20 7.05 2.52 -14.44
C PRO A 20 6.96 3.79 -13.57
N GLY A 21 5.76 4.11 -13.08
CA GLY A 21 5.50 5.35 -12.35
C GLY A 21 4.10 5.83 -12.64
N SER A 22 3.17 5.61 -11.70
CA SER A 22 1.76 5.95 -11.86
C SER A 22 1.15 6.40 -10.54
N ILE A 23 0.07 7.17 -10.64
CA ILE A 23 -0.77 7.54 -9.50
C ILE A 23 -1.90 6.52 -9.43
N LEU A 24 -1.98 5.80 -8.30
CA LEU A 24 -2.98 4.78 -8.06
C LEU A 24 -3.91 5.18 -6.92
N SER A 25 -5.19 4.82 -7.04
CA SER A 25 -6.19 4.99 -5.99
C SER A 25 -6.02 3.93 -4.91
N LEU A 26 -6.03 4.37 -3.65
CA LEU A 26 -6.08 3.51 -2.48
C LEU A 26 -7.42 3.70 -1.75
N ASP A 27 -8.02 2.60 -1.32
CA ASP A 27 -9.09 2.59 -0.32
C ASP A 27 -8.46 2.49 1.08
N ILE A 28 -8.95 3.28 2.03
CA ILE A 28 -8.33 3.47 3.35
C ILE A 28 -9.33 3.16 4.47
N ASP A 29 -8.88 2.39 5.46
CA ASP A 29 -9.50 2.31 6.77
C ASP A 29 -9.06 3.51 7.62
N ASN A 30 -9.89 4.55 7.64
CA ASN A 30 -9.65 5.76 8.41
C ASN A 30 -10.03 5.64 9.89
N THR A 31 -10.52 4.48 10.34
CA THR A 31 -10.72 4.20 11.77
C THR A 31 -9.41 3.79 12.45
N ASN A 32 -8.41 3.37 11.67
CA ASN A 32 -7.07 3.06 12.15
C ASN A 32 -6.22 4.34 12.33
N ALA A 33 -5.38 4.38 13.37
CA ALA A 33 -4.49 5.51 13.66
C ALA A 33 -3.59 5.90 12.48
N LEU A 34 -3.12 4.93 11.68
CA LEU A 34 -2.33 5.20 10.48
C LEU A 34 -3.13 5.89 9.37
N GLY A 35 -4.43 5.58 9.26
CA GLY A 35 -5.34 6.13 8.25
C GLY A 35 -6.12 7.38 8.71
N LYS A 36 -6.00 7.80 9.98
CA LYS A 36 -6.87 8.80 10.62
C LYS A 36 -6.93 10.16 9.92
N SER A 37 -5.87 10.53 9.20
CA SER A 37 -5.74 11.84 8.54
C SER A 37 -6.34 11.86 7.12
N PHE A 38 -6.99 10.78 6.72
CA PHE A 38 -7.49 10.58 5.36
C PHE A 38 -9.01 10.38 5.31
N GLY A 39 -9.57 10.68 4.14
CA GLY A 39 -10.90 10.18 3.77
C GLY A 39 -10.86 8.68 3.45
N LYS A 40 -11.95 8.16 2.88
CA LYS A 40 -12.04 6.74 2.47
C LYS A 40 -11.10 6.37 1.32
N GLN A 41 -10.62 7.36 0.57
CA GLN A 41 -9.74 7.17 -0.57
C GLN A 41 -8.61 8.20 -0.59
N THR A 42 -7.46 7.82 -1.14
CA THR A 42 -6.36 8.74 -1.46
C THR A 42 -5.62 8.28 -2.71
N ALA A 43 -4.83 9.18 -3.28
CA ALA A 43 -3.95 8.89 -4.39
C ALA A 43 -2.53 8.60 -3.87
N ALA A 44 -1.92 7.50 -4.33
CA ALA A 44 -0.56 7.12 -3.97
C ALA A 44 0.31 6.90 -5.21
N TYR A 45 1.57 7.33 -5.13
CA TYR A 45 2.51 7.11 -6.22
C TYR A 45 3.14 5.71 -6.14
N PHE A 46 2.99 4.94 -7.22
CA PHE A 46 3.54 3.62 -7.39
C PHE A 46 4.70 3.65 -8.39
N ILE A 47 5.88 3.20 -7.96
CA ILE A 47 7.04 3.03 -8.83
C ILE A 47 7.94 1.92 -8.26
N ASN A 48 8.10 0.83 -9.01
CA ASN A 48 8.85 -0.34 -8.56
C ASN A 48 8.48 -0.75 -7.12
N SER A 49 7.18 -0.73 -6.81
CA SER A 49 6.64 -0.98 -5.48
C SER A 49 6.00 -2.37 -5.39
N SER A 50 5.20 -2.63 -4.35
CA SER A 50 4.67 -3.97 -4.04
C SER A 50 3.15 -3.95 -3.91
N ALA A 51 2.54 -5.12 -3.82
CA ALA A 51 1.15 -5.27 -3.40
C ALA A 51 1.07 -6.53 -2.54
N PHE A 52 0.49 -6.45 -1.33
CA PHE A 52 0.57 -7.56 -0.38
C PHE A 52 -0.70 -8.41 -0.36
N GLU A 53 -0.51 -9.72 -0.31
CA GLU A 53 -1.52 -10.69 0.12
C GLU A 53 -1.24 -11.04 1.58
N ILE A 54 -2.22 -10.79 2.45
CA ILE A 54 -2.18 -11.17 3.87
C ILE A 54 -2.62 -12.62 4.01
N GLY A 55 -1.78 -13.45 4.63
CA GLY A 55 -2.05 -14.85 4.94
C GLY A 55 -2.74 -15.07 6.29
N ASP A 56 -2.62 -14.14 7.24
CA ASP A 56 -3.28 -14.20 8.55
C ASP A 56 -3.70 -12.78 8.99
N SER A 57 -4.99 -12.49 8.86
CA SER A 57 -5.58 -11.19 9.21
C SER A 57 -5.63 -10.91 10.71
N ASN A 58 -5.45 -11.92 11.56
CA ASN A 58 -5.36 -11.72 13.01
C ASN A 58 -3.98 -11.19 13.42
N LYS A 59 -2.95 -11.46 12.61
CA LYS A 59 -1.57 -11.02 12.87
C LYS A 59 -1.19 -9.76 12.09
N VAL A 60 -1.73 -9.60 10.88
CA VAL A 60 -1.41 -8.47 10.00
C VAL A 60 -2.70 -7.75 9.66
N LYS A 61 -2.77 -6.48 10.05
CA LYS A 61 -3.91 -5.61 9.74
C LYS A 61 -3.64 -4.88 8.43
N SER A 62 -4.61 -4.87 7.53
CA SER A 62 -4.60 -4.04 6.32
C SER A 62 -5.23 -2.69 6.63
N ILE A 63 -4.50 -1.59 6.42
CA ILE A 63 -4.96 -0.22 6.66
C ILE A 63 -5.37 0.44 5.35
N ALA A 64 -4.65 0.15 4.27
CA ALA A 64 -5.03 0.62 2.95
C ALA A 64 -4.88 -0.52 1.94
N THR A 65 -5.78 -0.56 0.98
CA THR A 65 -5.73 -1.46 -0.17
C THR A 65 -5.70 -0.64 -1.45
N TYR A 66 -5.09 -1.17 -2.51
CA TYR A 66 -5.36 -0.61 -3.83
C TYR A 66 -6.85 -0.80 -4.18
N ALA A 67 -7.41 0.16 -4.92
CA ALA A 67 -8.83 0.12 -5.29
C ALA A 67 -9.22 -1.23 -5.92
N LYS A 68 -10.45 -1.69 -5.65
CA LYS A 68 -10.95 -2.98 -6.16
C LYS A 68 -11.09 -3.02 -7.69
N SER A 69 -11.27 -1.86 -8.32
CA SER A 69 -11.33 -1.67 -9.76
C SER A 69 -10.91 -0.25 -10.13
N ASN A 70 -10.43 -0.06 -11.35
CA ASN A 70 -10.01 1.23 -11.90
C ASN A 70 -9.01 1.96 -10.98
N ALA A 71 -8.00 1.23 -10.49
CA ALA A 71 -7.00 1.75 -9.57
C ALA A 71 -6.10 2.80 -10.25
N LEU A 72 -5.91 2.76 -11.57
CA LEU A 72 -5.09 3.75 -12.27
C LEU A 72 -5.80 5.11 -12.34
N LEU A 73 -5.25 6.11 -11.66
CA LEU A 73 -5.72 7.50 -11.75
C LEU A 73 -4.95 8.28 -12.83
N SER A 74 -3.64 8.02 -12.97
CA SER A 74 -2.80 8.66 -13.97
C SER A 74 -1.51 7.87 -14.22
N GLY A 75 -1.03 7.87 -15.46
CA GLY A 75 0.21 7.19 -15.87
C GLY A 75 -0.07 5.92 -16.68
N TRP A 76 0.76 4.89 -16.48
CA TRP A 76 0.70 3.61 -17.18
C TRP A 76 0.69 2.44 -16.21
N LEU A 77 -0.26 1.52 -16.38
CA LEU A 77 -0.33 0.29 -15.60
C LEU A 77 -0.74 -0.89 -16.49
N LEU A 78 0.19 -1.83 -16.66
CA LEU A 78 -0.10 -3.15 -17.19
C LEU A 78 -0.34 -4.12 -16.03
N GLY A 79 -1.38 -4.95 -16.13
CA GLY A 79 -1.65 -6.00 -15.14
C GLY A 79 -2.38 -5.53 -13.89
N GLU A 80 -3.22 -4.49 -13.98
CA GLU A 80 -3.97 -3.90 -12.86
C GLU A 80 -4.68 -4.96 -11.98
N LYS A 81 -5.24 -6.01 -12.57
CA LYS A 81 -5.89 -7.13 -11.87
C LYS A 81 -5.04 -7.79 -10.78
N TYR A 82 -3.71 -7.74 -10.87
CA TYR A 82 -2.81 -8.32 -9.86
C TYR A 82 -2.64 -7.41 -8.63
N LEU A 83 -3.01 -6.13 -8.76
CA LEU A 83 -2.88 -5.09 -7.74
C LEU A 83 -4.21 -4.81 -7.04
N ASN A 84 -5.33 -4.91 -7.77
CA ASN A 84 -6.66 -4.55 -7.25
C ASN A 84 -7.05 -5.32 -5.98
N GLY A 85 -7.51 -4.58 -4.97
CA GLY A 85 -7.91 -5.10 -3.67
C GLY A 85 -6.76 -5.64 -2.81
N LYS A 86 -5.50 -5.66 -3.29
CA LYS A 86 -4.35 -6.06 -2.50
C LYS A 86 -3.96 -4.97 -1.50
N THR A 87 -3.34 -5.38 -0.41
CA THR A 87 -2.92 -4.47 0.66
C THR A 87 -1.77 -3.58 0.21
N ALA A 88 -1.95 -2.27 0.36
CA ALA A 88 -0.99 -1.22 0.06
C ALA A 88 -0.32 -0.65 1.32
N LEU A 89 -0.97 -0.75 2.48
CA LEU A 89 -0.43 -0.40 3.79
C LEU A 89 -0.87 -1.43 4.83
N ALA A 90 0.08 -2.03 5.54
CA ALA A 90 -0.17 -2.99 6.61
C ALA A 90 0.56 -2.65 7.90
N GLU A 91 0.01 -3.12 9.01
CA GLU A 91 0.62 -3.08 10.35
C GLU A 91 0.62 -4.48 10.97
N THR A 92 1.68 -4.81 11.70
CA THR A 92 1.75 -6.03 12.52
C THR A 92 2.57 -5.77 13.77
N ASP A 93 2.21 -6.43 14.87
CA ASP A 93 2.97 -6.37 16.12
C ASP A 93 4.23 -7.25 16.01
N TYR A 94 5.36 -6.75 16.52
CA TYR A 94 6.63 -7.46 16.53
C TYR A 94 7.44 -7.15 17.79
N GLY A 95 7.50 -8.12 18.71
CA GLY A 95 8.12 -7.92 20.02
C GLY A 95 7.40 -6.84 20.82
N ARG A 96 8.10 -5.77 21.18
CA ARG A 96 7.54 -4.61 21.92
C ARG A 96 7.12 -3.45 20.99
N GLY A 97 7.21 -3.64 19.68
CA GLY A 97 6.95 -2.60 18.69
C GLY A 97 6.03 -3.08 17.58
N LYS A 98 5.97 -2.27 16.53
CA LYS A 98 5.16 -2.52 15.34
C LYS A 98 6.03 -2.46 14.10
N ILE A 99 5.68 -3.27 13.11
CA ILE A 99 6.20 -3.17 11.75
C ILE A 99 5.10 -2.57 10.88
N ILE A 100 5.44 -1.50 10.17
CA ILE A 100 4.55 -0.84 9.20
C ILE A 100 5.11 -1.06 7.80
N LEU A 101 4.28 -1.59 6.92
CA LEU A 101 4.66 -2.04 5.59
C LEU A 101 3.97 -1.17 4.54
N PHE A 102 4.76 -0.34 3.86
CA PHE A 102 4.31 0.44 2.72
C PHE A 102 4.57 -0.33 1.42
N ALA A 103 3.50 -0.59 0.66
CA ALA A 103 3.58 -1.18 -0.67
C ALA A 103 3.68 -0.11 -1.78
N PHE A 104 3.73 1.18 -1.42
CA PHE A 104 3.95 2.32 -2.30
C PHE A 104 5.09 3.21 -1.75
N ARG A 105 5.42 4.31 -2.43
CA ARG A 105 6.47 5.24 -1.98
C ARG A 105 5.84 6.46 -1.30
N PRO A 106 5.59 6.46 0.03
CA PRO A 106 4.86 7.55 0.67
C PRO A 106 5.61 8.89 0.61
N GLN A 107 6.95 8.87 0.51
CA GLN A 107 7.83 10.04 0.48
C GLN A 107 8.52 10.31 -0.87
N HIS A 108 8.07 9.71 -1.98
CA HIS A 108 8.80 9.70 -3.26
C HIS A 108 9.36 11.08 -3.63
N ARG A 109 10.70 11.20 -3.60
CA ARG A 109 11.49 12.41 -3.89
C ARG A 109 11.05 13.68 -3.14
N GLY A 110 10.37 13.53 -2.00
CA GLY A 110 9.82 14.66 -1.25
C GLY A 110 8.62 15.34 -1.92
N GLN A 111 7.98 14.72 -2.92
CA GLN A 111 6.91 15.34 -3.72
C GLN A 111 5.51 14.77 -3.42
N THR A 112 5.42 13.60 -2.80
CA THR A 112 4.14 12.92 -2.52
C THR A 112 3.49 13.42 -1.21
N PHE A 113 3.22 14.71 -1.13
CA PHE A 113 2.62 15.35 0.06
C PHE A 113 1.30 14.70 0.48
N GLY A 114 0.51 14.21 -0.49
CA GLY A 114 -0.74 13.49 -0.24
C GLY A 114 -0.58 12.15 0.49
N THR A 115 0.63 11.62 0.66
CA THR A 115 0.87 10.38 1.40
C THR A 115 1.86 10.52 2.56
N PHE A 116 2.44 11.71 2.78
CA PHE A 116 3.29 11.99 3.95
C PHE A 116 2.56 11.77 5.29
N PRO A 117 1.25 12.09 5.43
CA PRO A 117 0.57 11.89 6.70
C PRO A 117 0.63 10.44 7.20
N PHE A 118 0.72 9.43 6.32
CA PHE A 118 0.93 8.04 6.78
C PHE A 118 2.25 7.85 7.54
N ILE A 119 3.32 8.52 7.12
CA ILE A 119 4.63 8.46 7.79
C ILE A 119 4.54 9.15 9.15
N PHE A 120 3.91 10.32 9.22
CA PHE A 120 3.77 11.04 10.48
C PHE A 120 2.84 10.30 11.45
N ASN A 121 1.71 9.78 10.97
CA ASN A 121 0.81 8.94 11.77
C ASN A 121 1.51 7.69 12.32
N ALA A 122 2.52 7.16 11.62
CA ALA A 122 3.33 6.03 12.09
C ALA A 122 4.35 6.40 13.18
N LEU A 123 4.71 7.69 13.29
CA LEU A 123 5.63 8.20 14.29
C LEU A 123 4.90 8.76 15.53
N GLU A 124 3.67 9.22 15.34
CA GLU A 124 2.78 9.64 16.41
C GLU A 124 2.36 8.43 17.26
N LYS A 125 2.39 8.61 18.59
CA LYS A 125 1.92 7.62 19.57
C LYS A 125 0.53 7.98 20.06
#